data_AF-A0A947GUJ0-F1
#
_entry.id   AF-A0A947GUJ0-F1
#
_cell.length_a   1.000
_cell.length_b   1.000
_cell.length_c   1.000
_cell.angle_alpha   90.00
_cell.angle_beta   90.00
_cell.angle_gamma   90.00
#
_symmetry.space_group_name_H-M   'P 1'
#
loop_
_entity.id
_entity.type
_entity.pdbx_description
1 polymer ?
#
loop_
_entity_poly.entity_id
_entity_poly.type
_entity_poly.pdbx_seq_one_letter_code
_entity_poly.pdbx_strand_id
1 'polypeptide(L)'
;WVIGSYHNIFRVGAILQDLGFWVLNDIVWRKTNPMPNFKGTRFTNAHETLIWAAKSQKSKYTFHYDAMKMLNDDLQMRSDWTLPLCTGAERLKGEDGKKVHPTQKPEALLHRVLLATTNPGDLVIDPFFGTGTTGAAAKRLGRHFIGMERDETYIRAAEERLKMIAPGAPEDLKITRSRKEEPRVPFGQVVEAGFIHPGDTLVSPDGKRRARVRPDGSLSFGDQTGSIHRMGAAAMGATACNGWTYWHIETDNGRAPIDLFRREIRLTL
;
A
#
# COMPACT_ATOMS: atom_id res chain seq x y z
N TRP A 1 -0.11 10.70 -10.16
CA TRP A 1 1.19 11.11 -9.63
C TRP A 1 1.78 12.15 -10.56
N VAL A 2 2.46 13.16 -10.02
CA VAL A 2 3.31 14.10 -10.78
C VAL A 2 4.60 14.31 -10.03
N ILE A 3 5.72 14.59 -10.72
CA ILE A 3 7.05 14.79 -10.13
C ILE A 3 7.62 16.11 -10.63
N GLY A 4 8.18 16.91 -9.72
CA GLY A 4 8.76 18.18 -10.09
C GLY A 4 9.76 18.70 -9.06
N SER A 5 10.39 19.81 -9.42
CA SER A 5 11.22 20.60 -8.51
C SER A 5 10.48 21.88 -8.13
N TYR A 6 11.07 22.72 -7.28
CA TYR A 6 10.48 24.01 -6.92
C TYR A 6 10.18 24.92 -8.12
N HIS A 7 10.85 24.73 -9.27
CA HIS A 7 10.61 25.54 -10.47
C HIS A 7 9.18 25.38 -11.02
N ASN A 8 8.55 24.22 -10.82
CA ASN A 8 7.25 23.92 -11.44
C ASN A 8 6.23 23.28 -10.49
N ILE A 9 6.66 22.57 -9.45
CA ILE A 9 5.75 21.70 -8.69
C ILE A 9 4.61 22.45 -8.00
N PHE A 10 4.83 23.71 -7.57
CA PHE A 10 3.78 24.54 -6.98
C PHE A 10 2.70 24.90 -7.99
N ARG A 11 3.09 25.22 -9.24
CA ARG A 11 2.15 25.53 -10.32
C ARG A 11 1.34 24.29 -10.70
N VAL A 12 2.01 23.14 -10.82
CA VAL A 12 1.34 21.86 -11.10
C VAL A 12 0.37 21.48 -9.98
N GLY A 13 0.78 21.63 -8.72
CA GLY A 13 -0.06 21.32 -7.56
C GLY A 13 -1.29 22.21 -7.43
N ALA A 14 -1.17 23.50 -7.78
CA ALA A 14 -2.32 24.42 -7.84
C ALA A 14 -3.31 23.97 -8.94
N ILE A 15 -2.81 23.77 -10.16
CA ILE A 15 -3.64 23.35 -11.30
C ILE A 15 -4.36 22.02 -11.03
N LEU A 16 -3.69 21.05 -10.39
CA LEU A 16 -4.33 19.79 -10.02
C LEU A 16 -5.55 20.00 -9.10
N GLN A 17 -5.42 20.87 -8.10
CA GLN A 17 -6.52 21.18 -7.19
C GLN A 17 -7.64 21.96 -7.88
N ASP A 18 -7.30 22.94 -8.73
CA ASP A 18 -8.27 23.70 -9.53
C ASP A 18 -9.07 22.78 -10.47
N LEU A 19 -8.45 21.72 -10.99
CA LEU A 19 -9.09 20.68 -11.80
C LEU A 19 -9.90 19.67 -10.97
N GLY A 20 -9.96 19.83 -9.65
CA GLY A 20 -10.76 18.99 -8.76
C GLY A 20 -10.10 17.68 -8.30
N PHE A 21 -8.81 17.48 -8.60
CA PHE A 21 -8.06 16.35 -8.01
C PHE A 21 -7.91 16.54 -6.50
N TRP A 22 -7.99 15.44 -5.76
CA TRP A 22 -7.82 15.45 -4.31
C TRP A 22 -6.43 14.99 -3.94
N VAL A 23 -5.58 15.90 -3.49
CA VAL A 23 -4.21 15.58 -3.05
C VAL A 23 -4.26 14.71 -1.80
N LEU A 24 -3.62 13.55 -1.86
CA LEU A 24 -3.51 12.60 -0.76
C LEU A 24 -2.23 12.82 0.03
N ASN A 25 -1.10 12.94 -0.67
CA ASN A 25 0.20 13.26 -0.10
C ASN A 25 1.07 14.02 -1.10
N ASP A 26 1.86 14.96 -0.60
CA ASP A 26 3.14 15.28 -1.20
C ASP A 26 4.23 14.35 -0.65
N ILE A 27 5.12 13.90 -1.52
CA ILE A 27 6.21 12.98 -1.18
C ILE A 27 7.52 13.65 -1.57
N VAL A 28 8.46 13.70 -0.63
CA VAL A 28 9.79 14.24 -0.84
C VAL A 28 10.74 13.11 -1.21
N TRP A 29 11.22 13.09 -2.44
CA TRP A 29 12.34 12.24 -2.82
C TRP A 29 13.65 12.90 -2.41
N ARG A 30 14.24 12.43 -1.31
CA ARG A 30 15.56 12.81 -0.81
C ARG A 30 16.64 12.04 -1.56
N LYS A 31 17.48 12.77 -2.30
CA LYS A 31 18.56 12.21 -3.10
C LYS A 31 19.74 11.87 -2.18
N THR A 32 20.21 10.63 -2.18
CA THR A 32 21.37 10.23 -1.36
C THR A 32 22.70 10.78 -1.90
N ASN A 33 22.79 10.98 -3.21
CA ASN A 33 23.97 11.44 -3.93
C ASN A 33 23.67 12.63 -4.85
N PRO A 34 23.16 13.76 -4.33
CA PRO A 34 22.83 14.93 -5.14
C PRO A 34 24.11 15.56 -5.70
N MET A 35 24.01 16.17 -6.88
CA MET A 35 25.10 16.97 -7.44
C MET A 35 25.36 18.19 -6.53
N PRO A 36 26.61 18.43 -6.07
CA PRO A 36 26.93 19.58 -5.23
C PRO A 36 26.64 20.93 -5.89
N ASN A 37 26.36 21.95 -5.09
CA ASN A 37 26.33 23.33 -5.57
C ASN A 37 27.76 23.91 -5.58
N PHE A 38 28.37 23.99 -6.76
CA PHE A 38 29.74 24.51 -6.91
C PHE A 38 29.85 26.03 -6.86
N LYS A 39 28.74 26.77 -7.06
CA LYS A 39 28.75 28.24 -7.05
C LYS A 39 28.61 28.84 -5.65
N GLY A 40 28.22 28.05 -4.66
CA GLY A 40 28.08 28.50 -3.26
C GLY A 40 26.99 29.56 -3.03
N THR A 41 26.09 29.78 -3.99
CA THR A 41 25.08 30.87 -3.93
C THR A 41 23.75 30.45 -3.34
N ARG A 42 23.48 29.14 -3.26
CA ARG A 42 22.21 28.55 -2.82
C ARG A 42 22.47 27.21 -2.15
N PHE A 43 21.50 26.71 -1.39
CA PHE A 43 21.51 25.32 -0.92
C PHE A 43 21.57 24.32 -2.09
N THR A 44 22.16 23.15 -1.84
CA THR A 44 22.21 22.07 -2.81
C THR A 44 20.81 21.52 -3.06
N ASN A 45 20.42 21.37 -4.33
CA ASN A 45 19.13 20.78 -4.72
C ASN A 45 19.12 19.26 -4.46
N ALA A 46 18.93 18.88 -3.20
CA ALA A 46 19.02 17.51 -2.72
C ALA A 46 17.69 16.75 -2.68
N HIS A 47 16.61 17.33 -3.22
CA HIS A 47 15.33 16.63 -3.32
C HIS A 47 14.52 17.05 -4.56
N GLU A 48 13.47 16.27 -4.83
CA GLU A 48 12.34 16.62 -5.70
C GLU A 48 11.04 16.27 -4.97
N THR A 49 9.94 16.87 -5.40
CA THR A 49 8.61 16.65 -4.81
C THR A 49 7.74 15.90 -5.78
N LEU A 50 7.07 14.87 -5.29
CA LEU A 50 6.01 14.16 -5.98
C LEU A 50 4.66 14.55 -5.36
N ILE A 51 3.61 14.63 -6.16
CA ILE A 51 2.24 14.79 -5.67
C ILE A 51 1.46 13.54 -6.05
N TRP A 52 0.89 12.87 -5.04
CA TRP A 52 -0.10 11.81 -5.21
C TRP A 52 -1.49 12.39 -4.97
N ALA A 53 -2.36 12.25 -5.97
CA ALA A 53 -3.73 12.74 -5.89
C ALA A 53 -4.69 11.70 -6.47
N ALA A 54 -5.86 11.61 -5.85
CA ALA A 54 -7.00 10.89 -6.39
C ALA A 54 -7.77 11.79 -7.36
N LYS A 55 -8.57 11.17 -8.25
CA LYS A 55 -9.35 11.89 -9.28
C LYS A 55 -10.33 12.92 -8.70
N SER A 56 -10.85 12.67 -7.49
CA SER A 56 -11.74 13.56 -6.75
C SER A 56 -11.74 13.19 -5.27
N GLN A 57 -12.32 14.03 -4.40
CA GLN A 57 -12.42 13.75 -2.96
C GLN A 57 -13.22 12.48 -2.64
N LYS A 58 -14.17 12.10 -3.50
CA LYS A 58 -15.02 10.91 -3.32
C LYS A 58 -14.43 9.64 -3.96
N SER A 59 -13.28 9.74 -4.60
CA SER A 59 -12.69 8.61 -5.32
C SER A 59 -12.23 7.53 -4.34
N LYS A 60 -12.59 6.28 -4.63
CA LYS A 60 -11.88 5.12 -4.09
C LYS A 60 -10.55 5.00 -4.84
N TYR A 61 -9.47 4.77 -4.12
CA TYR A 61 -8.12 4.66 -4.68
C TYR A 61 -7.40 3.45 -4.10
N THR A 62 -6.48 2.90 -4.88
CA THR A 62 -5.60 1.82 -4.44
C THR A 62 -4.49 2.37 -3.58
N PHE A 63 -4.30 1.77 -2.41
CA PHE A 63 -3.11 1.99 -1.59
C PHE A 63 -2.74 0.73 -0.83
N HIS A 64 -1.62 0.12 -1.19
CA HIS A 64 -1.13 -1.11 -0.58
C HIS A 64 -0.38 -0.82 0.72
N TYR A 65 -1.10 -0.35 1.75
CA TYR A 65 -0.53 0.05 3.03
C TYR A 65 0.38 -1.04 3.65
N ASP A 66 -0.12 -2.28 3.75
CA ASP A 66 0.62 -3.37 4.38
C ASP A 66 1.86 -3.78 3.57
N ALA A 67 1.80 -3.75 2.24
CA ALA A 67 2.98 -3.95 1.39
C ALA A 67 4.01 -2.83 1.54
N MET A 68 3.56 -1.58 1.65
CA MET A 68 4.44 -0.43 1.84
C MET A 68 5.09 -0.40 3.22
N LYS A 69 4.38 -0.89 4.24
CA LYS A 69 4.91 -1.14 5.58
C LYS A 69 5.97 -2.24 5.55
N MET A 70 5.70 -3.35 4.85
CA MET A 70 6.66 -4.44 4.68
C MET A 70 7.93 -3.99 3.93
N LEU A 71 7.79 -3.19 2.87
CA LEU A 71 8.92 -2.60 2.14
C LEU A 71 9.82 -1.70 3.01
N ASN A 72 9.33 -1.28 4.18
CA ASN A 72 10.00 -0.39 5.10
C ASN A 72 10.22 -1.07 6.46
N ASP A 73 10.60 -2.35 6.43
CA ASP A 73 10.97 -3.16 7.60
C ASP A 73 9.89 -3.16 8.70
N ASP A 74 8.65 -3.43 8.31
CA ASP A 74 7.47 -3.42 9.17
C ASP A 74 7.16 -2.08 9.87
N LEU A 75 7.78 -0.98 9.40
CA LEU A 75 7.44 0.38 9.82
C LEU A 75 6.61 1.07 8.74
N GLN A 76 5.64 1.88 9.16
CA GLN A 76 4.81 2.62 8.21
C GLN A 76 5.68 3.49 7.30
N MET A 77 5.51 3.33 5.97
CA MET A 77 6.18 4.15 4.98
C MET A 77 5.81 5.63 5.17
N ARG A 78 6.84 6.48 5.23
CA ARG A 78 6.69 7.92 5.40
C ARG A 78 6.63 8.65 4.06
N SER A 79 6.34 9.96 4.11
CA SER A 79 6.35 10.85 2.94
C SER A 79 7.75 11.29 2.51
N ASP A 80 8.82 10.92 3.22
CA ASP A 80 10.21 11.23 2.86
C ASP A 80 10.97 9.98 2.40
N TRP A 81 11.18 9.87 1.09
CA TRP A 81 11.81 8.71 0.47
C TRP A 81 13.27 8.99 0.15
N THR A 82 14.16 8.28 0.82
CA THR A 82 15.61 8.37 0.59
C THR A 82 16.03 7.36 -0.46
N LEU A 83 16.39 7.84 -1.66
CA LEU A 83 16.75 6.99 -2.81
C LEU A 83 17.89 7.64 -3.62
N PRO A 84 18.78 6.85 -4.23
CA PRO A 84 19.85 7.38 -5.08
C PRO A 84 19.32 7.94 -6.39
N LEU A 85 20.15 8.75 -7.05
CA LEU A 85 19.97 9.14 -8.45
C LEU A 85 20.16 7.94 -9.39
N CYS A 86 19.53 8.02 -10.56
CA CYS A 86 19.78 7.10 -11.67
C CYS A 86 21.23 7.26 -12.19
N THR A 87 22.07 6.28 -11.85
CA THR A 87 23.52 6.26 -12.10
C THR A 87 23.94 4.83 -12.48
N GLY A 88 25.23 4.63 -12.81
CA GLY A 88 25.75 3.31 -13.15
C GLY A 88 25.11 2.69 -14.40
N ALA A 89 24.87 1.38 -14.36
CA ALA A 89 24.31 0.60 -15.47
C ALA A 89 22.84 0.94 -15.78
N GLU A 90 22.09 1.44 -14.80
CA GLU A 90 20.69 1.86 -15.00
C GLU A 90 20.60 3.12 -15.90
N ARG A 91 21.63 3.96 -15.87
CA ARG A 91 21.67 5.21 -16.60
C ARG A 91 21.97 4.94 -18.08
N LEU A 92 20.99 5.16 -18.96
CA LEU A 92 21.17 4.92 -20.38
C LEU A 92 22.21 5.89 -20.97
N LYS A 93 23.12 5.32 -21.76
CA LYS A 93 24.17 6.04 -22.48
C LYS A 93 24.04 5.77 -23.97
N GLY A 94 24.28 6.80 -24.78
CA GLY A 94 24.40 6.67 -26.22
C GLY A 94 25.75 6.05 -26.60
N GLU A 95 25.96 5.84 -27.90
CA GLU A 95 27.20 5.29 -28.44
C GLU A 95 28.44 6.16 -28.11
N ASP A 96 28.24 7.47 -27.96
CA ASP A 96 29.30 8.41 -27.55
C ASP A 96 29.62 8.38 -26.04
N GLY A 97 29.01 7.45 -25.30
CA GLY A 97 29.16 7.29 -23.85
C GLY A 97 28.45 8.36 -23.01
N LYS A 98 27.80 9.35 -23.63
CA LYS A 98 27.05 10.40 -22.92
C LYS A 98 25.66 9.92 -22.54
N LYS A 99 25.07 10.61 -21.57
CA LYS A 99 23.71 10.34 -21.09
C LYS A 99 22.72 10.55 -22.24
N VAL A 100 21.88 9.56 -22.52
CA VAL A 100 20.81 9.69 -23.52
C VAL A 100 19.81 10.76 -23.08
N HIS A 101 19.38 10.70 -21.82
CA HIS A 101 18.36 11.60 -21.27
C HIS A 101 18.90 12.40 -20.07
N PRO A 102 18.67 13.73 -20.03
CA PRO A 102 19.19 14.57 -18.96
C PRO A 102 18.52 14.27 -17.61
N THR A 103 17.21 13.97 -17.63
CA THR A 103 16.36 13.87 -16.44
C THR A 103 15.78 12.47 -16.19
N GLN A 104 16.46 11.42 -16.66
CA GLN A 104 16.05 10.02 -16.40
C GLN A 104 15.87 9.79 -14.89
N LYS A 105 14.70 9.27 -14.50
CA LYS A 105 14.38 8.95 -13.11
C LYS A 105 14.89 7.55 -12.74
N PRO A 106 15.21 7.30 -11.46
CA PRO A 106 15.62 5.98 -11.01
C PRO A 106 14.43 5.02 -10.99
N GLU A 107 14.59 3.78 -11.47
CA GLU A 107 13.54 2.75 -11.45
C GLU A 107 13.02 2.50 -10.04
N ALA A 108 13.88 2.56 -9.02
CA ALA A 108 13.48 2.36 -7.62
C ALA A 108 12.38 3.33 -7.16
N LEU A 109 12.40 4.57 -7.67
CA LEU A 109 11.35 5.56 -7.36
C LEU A 109 10.01 5.14 -7.98
N LEU A 110 10.02 4.73 -9.26
CA LEU A 110 8.81 4.32 -9.97
C LEU A 110 8.30 2.97 -9.48
N HIS A 111 9.19 2.04 -9.11
CA HIS A 111 8.84 0.81 -8.43
C HIS A 111 8.02 1.09 -7.18
N ARG A 112 8.47 2.02 -6.32
CA ARG A 112 7.75 2.40 -5.10
C ARG A 112 6.39 3.02 -5.39
N VAL A 113 6.31 3.91 -6.38
CA VAL A 113 5.05 4.53 -6.83
C VAL A 113 4.03 3.46 -7.29
N LEU A 114 4.45 2.56 -8.17
CA LEU A 114 3.56 1.55 -8.75
C LEU A 114 3.17 0.49 -7.71
N LEU A 115 4.14 -0.02 -6.94
CA LEU A 115 3.86 -0.97 -5.88
C LEU A 115 2.85 -0.42 -4.86
N ALA A 116 2.96 0.86 -4.50
CA ALA A 116 2.08 1.50 -3.53
C ALA A 116 0.65 1.67 -4.04
N THR A 117 0.45 1.93 -5.35
CA THR A 117 -0.81 2.53 -5.84
C THR A 117 -1.44 1.85 -7.05
N THR A 118 -0.91 0.71 -7.51
CA THR A 118 -1.51 -0.08 -8.60
C THR A 118 -1.45 -1.57 -8.32
N ASN A 119 -2.42 -2.33 -8.82
CA ASN A 119 -2.44 -3.79 -8.82
C ASN A 119 -1.70 -4.36 -10.05
N PRO A 120 -1.17 -5.59 -9.99
CA PRO A 120 -0.83 -6.34 -11.20
C PRO A 120 -1.98 -6.33 -12.21
N GLY A 121 -1.68 -6.13 -13.49
CA GLY A 121 -2.67 -5.98 -14.56
C GLY A 121 -3.26 -4.57 -14.71
N ASP A 122 -3.06 -3.65 -13.77
CA ASP A 122 -3.51 -2.26 -13.95
C ASP A 122 -2.76 -1.59 -15.10
N LEU A 123 -3.43 -0.64 -15.76
CA LEU A 123 -2.86 0.19 -16.82
C LEU A 123 -2.27 1.49 -16.25
N VAL A 124 -0.99 1.74 -16.53
CA VAL A 124 -0.26 2.95 -16.16
C VAL A 124 -0.04 3.84 -17.37
N ILE A 125 -0.47 5.10 -17.31
CA ILE A 125 -0.26 6.06 -18.40
C ILE A 125 0.81 7.07 -18.01
N ASP A 126 1.82 7.22 -18.86
CA ASP A 126 2.89 8.23 -18.71
C ASP A 126 2.95 9.12 -19.97
N PRO A 127 2.46 10.37 -19.88
CA PRO A 127 2.45 11.29 -21.01
C PRO A 127 3.81 11.94 -21.31
N PHE A 128 4.84 11.69 -20.49
CA PHE A 128 6.20 12.22 -20.64
C PHE A 128 7.22 11.09 -20.47
N PHE A 129 7.13 10.10 -21.35
CA PHE A 129 7.74 8.79 -21.15
C PHE A 129 9.27 8.82 -21.13
N GLY A 130 9.90 9.76 -21.85
CA GLY A 130 11.34 9.86 -21.97
C GLY A 130 11.94 8.52 -22.40
N THR A 131 12.95 8.05 -21.66
CA THR A 131 13.58 6.74 -21.89
C THR A 131 12.87 5.56 -21.21
N GLY A 132 11.55 5.67 -21.00
CA GLY A 132 10.67 4.56 -20.65
C GLY A 132 10.81 4.01 -19.22
N THR A 133 11.25 4.82 -18.26
CA THR A 133 11.45 4.35 -16.87
C THR A 133 10.15 3.85 -16.23
N THR A 134 9.03 4.53 -16.48
CA THR A 134 7.71 4.09 -15.99
C THR A 134 7.31 2.75 -16.60
N GLY A 135 7.52 2.56 -17.90
CA GLY A 135 7.23 1.29 -18.57
C GLY A 135 8.12 0.16 -18.10
N ALA A 136 9.41 0.44 -17.85
CA ALA A 136 10.35 -0.54 -17.30
C ALA A 136 9.87 -1.06 -15.94
N ALA A 137 9.55 -0.14 -15.01
CA ALA A 137 9.02 -0.51 -13.70
C ALA A 137 7.65 -1.22 -13.80
N ALA A 138 6.75 -0.74 -14.66
CA ALA A 138 5.44 -1.34 -14.88
C ALA A 138 5.56 -2.78 -15.40
N LYS A 139 6.39 -3.00 -16.43
CA LYS A 139 6.60 -4.33 -17.02
C LYS A 139 7.18 -5.31 -15.99
N ARG A 140 8.20 -4.90 -15.23
CA ARG A 140 8.78 -5.73 -14.15
C ARG A 140 7.74 -6.12 -13.09
N LEU A 141 6.88 -5.17 -12.75
CA LEU A 141 5.81 -5.38 -11.78
C LEU A 141 4.54 -6.02 -12.40
N GLY A 142 4.55 -6.44 -13.66
CA GLY A 142 3.37 -7.05 -14.30
C GLY A 142 2.17 -6.10 -14.41
N ARG A 143 2.42 -4.81 -14.64
CA ARG A 143 1.42 -3.80 -14.99
C ARG A 143 1.46 -3.54 -16.50
N HIS A 144 0.33 -3.20 -17.08
CA HIS A 144 0.28 -2.65 -18.44
C HIS A 144 0.69 -1.18 -18.43
N PHE A 145 1.18 -0.66 -19.54
CA PHE A 145 1.49 0.76 -19.65
C PHE A 145 1.23 1.32 -21.04
N ILE A 146 0.95 2.63 -21.10
CA ILE A 146 0.99 3.45 -22.31
C ILE A 146 1.95 4.61 -22.04
N GLY A 147 3.00 4.70 -22.84
CA GLY A 147 3.97 5.79 -22.80
C GLY A 147 3.81 6.71 -24.02
N MET A 148 3.83 8.02 -23.81
CA MET A 148 3.86 9.02 -24.88
C MET A 148 5.17 9.81 -24.80
N GLU A 149 5.87 9.91 -25.91
CA GLU A 149 7.11 10.68 -26.03
C GLU A 149 7.16 11.30 -27.43
N ARG A 150 7.71 12.51 -27.53
CA ARG A 150 7.82 13.25 -28.79
C ARG A 150 9.19 13.09 -29.45
N ASP A 151 10.24 12.81 -28.68
CA ASP A 151 11.60 12.71 -29.16
C ASP A 151 11.91 11.27 -29.60
N GLU A 152 12.11 11.07 -30.91
CA GLU A 152 12.40 9.77 -31.50
C GLU A 152 13.65 9.08 -30.92
N THR A 153 14.62 9.85 -30.42
CA THR A 153 15.83 9.30 -29.77
C THR A 153 15.47 8.67 -28.44
N TYR A 154 14.58 9.31 -27.68
CA TYR A 154 14.10 8.78 -26.40
C TYR A 154 13.18 7.59 -26.58
N ILE A 155 12.32 7.62 -27.61
CA ILE A 155 11.46 6.48 -28.00
C ILE A 155 12.30 5.25 -28.31
N ARG A 156 13.31 5.36 -29.19
CA ARG A 156 14.20 4.24 -29.53
C ARG A 156 14.90 3.66 -28.30
N ALA A 157 15.47 4.51 -27.46
CA ALA A 157 16.12 4.08 -26.23
C ALA A 157 15.14 3.40 -25.24
N ALA A 158 13.90 3.88 -25.16
CA ALA A 158 12.86 3.26 -24.35
C ALA A 158 12.48 1.87 -24.90
N GLU A 159 12.28 1.73 -26.21
CA GLU A 159 11.94 0.45 -26.85
C GLU A 159 13.02 -0.60 -26.63
N GLU A 160 14.29 -0.24 -26.84
CA GLU A 160 15.44 -1.13 -26.59
C GLU A 160 15.49 -1.59 -25.14
N ARG A 161 15.39 -0.65 -24.19
CA ARG A 161 15.33 -0.96 -22.76
C ARG A 161 14.18 -1.91 -22.43
N LEU A 162 12.98 -1.66 -22.97
CA LEU A 162 11.79 -2.44 -22.69
C LEU A 162 11.86 -3.86 -23.27
N LYS A 163 12.53 -4.05 -24.41
CA LYS A 163 12.78 -5.39 -24.99
C LYS A 163 13.62 -6.26 -24.06
N MET A 164 14.58 -5.67 -23.34
CA MET A 164 15.48 -6.39 -22.44
C MET A 164 14.85 -6.77 -21.08
N ILE A 165 13.65 -6.27 -20.79
CA ILE A 165 12.97 -6.51 -19.51
C ILE A 165 12.01 -7.68 -19.66
N ALA A 166 12.24 -8.75 -18.90
CA ALA A 166 11.24 -9.80 -18.71
C ALA A 166 10.14 -9.29 -17.76
N PRO A 167 8.85 -9.57 -18.06
CA PRO A 167 7.78 -9.30 -17.11
C PRO A 167 7.93 -10.21 -15.88
N GLY A 168 7.55 -9.70 -14.69
CA GLY A 168 7.50 -10.52 -13.48
C GLY A 168 6.43 -11.61 -13.61
N ALA A 169 6.72 -12.81 -13.11
CA ALA A 169 5.76 -13.90 -13.12
C ALA A 169 4.64 -13.63 -12.10
N PRO A 170 3.37 -13.95 -12.39
CA PRO A 170 2.23 -13.63 -11.51
C PRO A 170 2.40 -14.09 -10.05
N GLU A 171 3.01 -15.25 -9.84
CA GLU A 171 3.33 -15.83 -8.55
C GLU A 171 4.30 -14.99 -7.72
N ASP A 172 5.27 -14.36 -8.36
CA ASP A 172 6.31 -13.52 -7.73
C ASP A 172 5.84 -12.08 -7.47
N LEU A 173 4.71 -11.69 -8.06
CA LEU A 173 4.13 -10.35 -7.93
C LEU A 173 3.14 -10.23 -6.75
N LYS A 174 2.99 -11.31 -5.97
CA LYS A 174 2.16 -11.30 -4.76
C LYS A 174 2.80 -10.39 -3.70
N ILE A 175 2.00 -9.50 -3.15
CA ILE A 175 2.40 -8.56 -2.11
C ILE A 175 1.67 -8.86 -0.81
N THR A 176 2.20 -8.36 0.30
CA THR A 176 1.49 -8.39 1.58
C THR A 176 0.19 -7.61 1.47
N ARG A 177 -0.94 -8.30 1.67
CA ARG A 177 -2.29 -7.73 1.64
C ARG A 177 -2.79 -7.40 3.03
N SER A 178 -3.80 -6.53 3.09
CA SER A 178 -4.41 -6.18 4.36
C SER A 178 -5.24 -7.32 4.91
N ARG A 179 -5.21 -7.54 6.23
CA ARG A 179 -6.15 -8.46 6.91
C ARG A 179 -7.62 -8.05 6.72
N LYS A 180 -7.87 -6.81 6.32
CA LYS A 180 -9.21 -6.32 5.97
C LYS A 180 -9.75 -6.91 4.66
N GLU A 181 -8.87 -7.40 3.79
CA GLU A 181 -9.22 -8.03 2.51
C GLU A 181 -9.52 -9.53 2.64
N GLU A 182 -9.20 -10.13 3.80
CA GLU A 182 -9.57 -11.51 4.08
C GLU A 182 -11.10 -11.68 4.08
N PRO A 183 -11.63 -12.83 3.62
CA PRO A 183 -13.06 -13.10 3.65
C PRO A 183 -13.67 -12.79 5.02
N ARG A 184 -14.78 -12.04 4.99
CA ARG A 184 -15.51 -11.70 6.21
C ARG A 184 -16.24 -12.94 6.72
N VAL A 185 -15.85 -13.38 7.91
CA VAL A 185 -16.55 -14.45 8.65
C VAL A 185 -17.28 -13.80 9.81
N PRO A 186 -18.63 -13.76 9.79
CA PRO A 186 -19.43 -13.35 10.94
C PRO A 186 -19.27 -14.32 12.11
N PHE A 187 -19.45 -13.86 13.35
CA PHE A 187 -19.41 -14.75 14.51
C PHE A 187 -20.53 -15.81 14.49
N GLY A 188 -21.71 -15.48 13.94
CA GLY A 188 -22.77 -16.46 13.73
C GLY A 188 -22.32 -17.67 12.90
N GLN A 189 -21.44 -17.49 11.91
CA GLN A 189 -20.91 -18.59 11.10
C GLN A 189 -19.99 -19.52 11.92
N VAL A 190 -19.32 -19.01 12.95
CA VAL A 190 -18.56 -19.82 13.92
C VAL A 190 -19.49 -20.68 14.75
N VAL A 191 -20.67 -20.14 15.10
CA VAL A 191 -21.71 -20.87 15.83
C VAL A 191 -22.37 -21.93 14.93
N GLU A 192 -22.73 -21.58 13.70
CA GLU A 192 -23.32 -22.48 12.72
C GLU A 192 -22.39 -23.64 12.34
N ALA A 193 -21.08 -23.38 12.25
CA ALA A 193 -20.08 -24.41 11.98
C ALA A 193 -19.80 -25.34 13.18
N GLY A 194 -20.40 -25.08 14.35
CA GLY A 194 -20.28 -25.94 15.54
C GLY A 194 -18.97 -25.79 16.31
N PHE A 195 -18.14 -24.78 16.02
CA PHE A 195 -16.93 -24.51 16.80
C PHE A 195 -17.26 -23.95 18.19
N ILE A 196 -18.37 -23.21 18.29
CA ILE A 196 -18.89 -22.63 19.54
C ILE A 196 -20.40 -22.85 19.54
N HIS A 197 -20.94 -23.31 20.67
CA HIS A 197 -22.35 -23.65 20.79
C HIS A 197 -23.13 -22.57 21.54
N PRO A 198 -24.43 -22.39 21.23
CA PRO A 198 -25.30 -21.57 22.06
C PRO A 198 -25.31 -22.08 23.51
N GLY A 199 -25.12 -21.17 24.46
CA GLY A 199 -24.93 -21.49 25.88
C GLY A 199 -23.47 -21.48 26.35
N ASP A 200 -22.51 -21.62 25.43
CA ASP A 200 -21.08 -21.54 25.76
C ASP A 200 -20.74 -20.19 26.38
N THR A 201 -19.77 -20.20 27.30
CA THR A 201 -19.30 -18.99 27.98
C THR A 201 -17.98 -18.53 27.41
N LEU A 202 -17.99 -17.33 26.84
CA LEU A 202 -16.78 -16.62 26.45
C LEU A 202 -16.28 -15.76 27.61
N VAL A 203 -14.96 -15.70 27.78
CA VAL A 203 -14.30 -14.98 28.88
C VAL A 203 -13.36 -13.91 28.36
N SER A 204 -13.13 -12.85 29.14
CA SER A 204 -12.07 -11.86 28.87
C SER A 204 -10.68 -12.45 29.04
N PRO A 205 -9.60 -11.79 28.57
CA PRO A 205 -8.24 -12.31 28.69
C PRO A 205 -7.84 -12.60 30.15
N ASP A 206 -8.26 -11.74 31.08
CA ASP A 206 -8.05 -11.91 32.52
C ASP A 206 -9.07 -12.87 33.19
N GLY A 207 -10.10 -13.32 32.46
CA GLY A 207 -11.13 -14.23 32.93
C GLY A 207 -12.22 -13.62 33.82
N LYS A 208 -12.16 -12.30 34.07
CA LYS A 208 -13.07 -11.62 35.00
C LYS A 208 -14.44 -11.32 34.41
N ARG A 209 -14.51 -11.11 33.09
CA ARG A 209 -15.76 -10.86 32.36
C ARG A 209 -16.16 -12.14 31.65
N ARG A 210 -17.46 -12.44 31.70
CA ARG A 210 -18.05 -13.64 31.09
C ARG A 210 -19.26 -13.23 30.27
N ALA A 211 -19.47 -13.84 29.10
CA ALA A 211 -20.65 -13.61 28.28
C ALA A 211 -21.12 -14.92 27.66
N ARG A 212 -22.43 -15.16 27.64
CA ARG A 212 -23.00 -16.39 27.06
C ARG A 212 -23.37 -16.20 25.59
N VAL A 213 -23.03 -17.20 24.78
CA VAL A 213 -23.30 -17.25 23.34
C VAL A 213 -24.77 -17.56 23.10
N ARG A 214 -25.37 -16.86 22.12
CA ARG A 214 -26.75 -17.06 21.68
C ARG A 214 -26.78 -17.66 20.26
N PRO A 215 -27.89 -18.31 19.85
CA PRO A 215 -27.99 -18.98 18.55
C PRO A 215 -27.78 -18.07 17.33
N ASP A 216 -28.06 -16.78 17.46
CA ASP A 216 -27.90 -15.77 16.40
C ASP A 216 -26.48 -15.19 16.34
N GLY A 217 -25.53 -15.72 17.12
CA GLY A 217 -24.17 -15.18 17.23
C GLY A 217 -24.08 -13.88 18.03
N SER A 218 -25.11 -13.52 18.78
CA SER A 218 -25.00 -12.48 19.80
C SER A 218 -24.43 -13.04 21.11
N LEU A 219 -23.87 -12.17 21.95
CA LEU A 219 -23.46 -12.50 23.31
C LEU A 219 -24.39 -11.80 24.30
N SER A 220 -24.57 -12.43 25.47
CA SER A 220 -25.33 -11.89 26.59
C SER A 220 -24.49 -11.79 27.86
N PHE A 221 -24.58 -10.67 28.58
CA PHE A 221 -23.93 -10.44 29.87
C PHE A 221 -24.85 -9.55 30.73
N GLY A 222 -25.35 -10.11 31.84
CA GLY A 222 -26.46 -9.49 32.58
C GLY A 222 -27.67 -9.27 31.67
N ASP A 223 -28.25 -8.07 31.73
CA ASP A 223 -29.39 -7.67 30.89
C ASP A 223 -28.99 -7.17 29.49
N GLN A 224 -27.69 -7.12 29.19
CA GLN A 224 -27.19 -6.62 27.91
C GLN A 224 -27.03 -7.75 26.90
N THR A 225 -27.44 -7.50 25.66
CA THR A 225 -27.18 -8.37 24.50
C THR A 225 -26.61 -7.55 23.36
N GLY A 226 -25.67 -8.12 22.61
CA GLY A 226 -25.12 -7.48 21.42
C GLY A 226 -24.09 -8.35 20.70
N SER A 227 -23.47 -7.79 19.67
CA SER A 227 -22.37 -8.46 18.97
C SER A 227 -21.14 -8.65 19.87
N ILE A 228 -20.25 -9.56 19.50
CA ILE A 228 -18.97 -9.78 20.19
C ILE A 228 -18.16 -8.48 20.42
N HIS A 229 -18.28 -7.51 19.51
CA HIS A 229 -17.60 -6.22 19.58
C HIS A 229 -18.26 -5.28 20.59
N ARG A 230 -19.58 -5.13 20.52
CA ARG A 230 -20.34 -4.25 21.44
C ARG A 230 -20.23 -4.76 22.87
N MET A 231 -20.37 -6.07 23.05
CA MET A 231 -20.27 -6.71 24.37
C MET A 231 -18.84 -6.64 24.92
N GLY A 232 -17.82 -6.78 24.07
CA GLY A 232 -16.44 -6.59 24.47
C GLY A 232 -16.15 -5.15 24.91
N ALA A 233 -16.65 -4.16 24.17
CA ALA A 233 -16.49 -2.74 24.49
C ALA A 233 -17.15 -2.40 25.84
N ALA A 234 -18.39 -2.88 26.06
CA ALA A 234 -19.09 -2.72 27.33
C ALA A 234 -18.35 -3.39 28.50
N ALA A 235 -17.79 -4.59 28.29
CA ALA A 235 -17.03 -5.32 29.31
C ALA A 235 -15.72 -4.60 29.71
N MET A 236 -15.10 -3.89 28.77
CA MET A 236 -13.88 -3.09 28.98
C MET A 236 -14.16 -1.67 29.49
N GLY A 237 -15.40 -1.17 29.39
CA GLY A 237 -15.70 0.25 29.59
C GLY A 237 -15.10 1.15 28.50
N ALA A 238 -14.95 0.62 27.27
CA ALA A 238 -14.34 1.32 26.14
C ALA A 238 -15.39 1.66 25.06
N THR A 239 -15.05 2.59 24.15
CA THR A 239 -15.89 2.98 23.01
C THR A 239 -15.88 1.97 21.86
N ALA A 240 -14.81 1.17 21.74
CA ALA A 240 -14.67 0.14 20.73
C ALA A 240 -13.86 -1.06 21.25
N CYS A 241 -14.14 -2.24 20.70
CA CYS A 241 -13.42 -3.48 21.01
C CYS A 241 -13.38 -4.42 19.80
N ASN A 242 -12.22 -5.04 19.56
CA ASN A 242 -12.13 -6.17 18.66
C ASN A 242 -12.50 -7.46 19.41
N GLY A 243 -13.78 -7.84 19.35
CA GLY A 243 -14.31 -9.02 20.02
C GLY A 243 -13.58 -10.32 19.66
N TRP A 244 -13.04 -10.44 18.45
CA TRP A 244 -12.31 -11.64 18.00
C TRP A 244 -11.07 -11.95 18.85
N THR A 245 -10.34 -10.91 19.24
CA THR A 245 -9.11 -11.05 20.04
C THR A 245 -9.35 -10.86 21.54
N TYR A 246 -10.47 -10.26 21.92
CA TYR A 246 -10.81 -10.02 23.31
C TYR A 246 -11.45 -11.24 23.98
N TRP A 247 -12.43 -11.86 23.30
CA TRP A 247 -13.14 -13.02 23.85
C TRP A 247 -12.36 -14.31 23.63
N HIS A 248 -12.32 -15.13 24.68
CA HIS A 248 -11.66 -16.43 24.70
C HIS A 248 -12.66 -17.51 25.11
N ILE A 249 -12.45 -18.72 24.62
CA ILE A 249 -13.07 -19.93 25.15
C ILE A 249 -12.09 -20.61 26.12
N GLU A 250 -12.60 -21.15 27.22
CA GLU A 250 -11.80 -21.96 28.15
C GLU A 250 -11.69 -23.38 27.55
N THR A 251 -10.47 -23.84 27.33
CA THR A 251 -10.15 -25.20 26.85
C THR A 251 -9.26 -25.90 27.88
N ASP A 252 -9.05 -27.21 27.74
CA ASP A 252 -8.16 -27.99 28.61
C ASP A 252 -6.71 -27.47 28.61
N ASN A 253 -6.31 -26.79 27.54
CA ASN A 253 -4.97 -26.20 27.37
C ASN A 253 -4.93 -24.71 27.74
N GLY A 254 -5.95 -24.21 28.44
CA GLY A 254 -6.08 -22.81 28.81
C GLY A 254 -7.01 -22.03 27.89
N ARG A 255 -6.84 -20.69 27.86
CA ARG A 255 -7.76 -19.78 27.15
C ARG A 255 -7.33 -19.59 25.70
N ALA A 256 -8.23 -19.84 24.78
CA ALA A 256 -8.01 -19.70 23.35
C ALA A 256 -8.87 -18.55 22.79
N PRO A 257 -8.29 -17.56 22.09
CA PRO A 257 -9.08 -16.46 21.51
C PRO A 257 -9.99 -17.00 20.40
N ILE A 258 -11.23 -16.49 20.34
CA ILE A 258 -12.21 -16.96 19.35
C ILE A 258 -11.81 -16.64 17.89
N ASP A 259 -10.80 -15.77 17.69
CA ASP A 259 -10.18 -15.52 16.38
C ASP A 259 -9.60 -16.78 15.73
N LEU A 260 -9.23 -17.81 16.51
CA LEU A 260 -8.72 -19.06 15.97
C LEU A 260 -9.76 -19.77 15.09
N PHE A 261 -10.99 -19.90 15.57
CA PHE A 261 -12.08 -20.53 14.81
C PHE A 261 -12.44 -19.73 13.55
N ARG A 262 -12.33 -18.39 13.62
CA ARG A 262 -12.48 -17.54 12.44
C ARG A 262 -11.45 -17.87 11.36
N ARG A 263 -10.20 -18.16 11.75
CA ARG A 263 -9.14 -18.55 10.82
C ARG A 263 -9.40 -19.93 10.23
N GLU A 264 -9.86 -20.88 11.03
CA GLU A 264 -10.21 -22.22 10.54
C GLU A 264 -11.29 -22.17 9.45
N ILE A 265 -12.37 -21.40 9.67
CA ILE A 265 -13.40 -21.20 8.63
C ILE A 265 -12.80 -20.57 7.38
N ARG A 266 -11.91 -19.58 7.51
CA ARG A 266 -11.27 -18.93 6.35
C ARG A 266 -10.41 -19.86 5.51
N LEU A 267 -9.86 -20.93 6.09
CA LEU A 267 -9.11 -21.95 5.33
C LEU A 267 -10.02 -22.79 4.42
N THR A 268 -11.34 -22.74 4.64
CA THR A 268 -12.34 -23.49 3.88
C THR A 268 -13.08 -22.64 2.84
N LEU A 269 -12.82 -21.33 2.79
CA LEU A 269 -13.42 -20.36 1.85
C LEU A 269 -12.50 -20.11 0.65
#